data_AF-A0A0M0K8B2-F1
#
_entry.id   AF-A0A0M0K8B2-F1
#
_cell.length_a   1.000
_cell.length_b   1.000
_cell.length_c   1.000
_cell.angle_alpha   90.00
_cell.angle_beta   90.00
_cell.angle_gamma   90.00
#
_symmetry.space_group_name_H-M   'P 1'
#
loop_
_entity.id
_entity.type
_entity.pdbx_description
1 polymer ?
#
loop_
_entity_poly.entity_id
_entity_poly.type
_entity_poly.pdbx_seq_one_letter_code
_entity_poly.pdbx_strand_id
1 'polypeptide(L)'
;MGERTITGYATSALKEKLRGLNLGSGLFVEDNLSSWVSGEVSIGDRKGKSYPIYSLEVVVPFSGTVNGALVKGSVHLPDLSLEMLDDLEVDLDVAEGSAADSVKEAAAEKVREAVRSWANSTRKAVGESLESLPFDPPSQARTPRAAALISEDESMSAAGAAELDDAAIEELPHPDDLREAVEEEEPFTEEEVQQLYDDARQALSETVDGEDLEGQYAELGSSNLAANLDES
;
A
#
# COMPACT_ATOMS: atom_id res chain seq x y z
N MET A 1 -31.06 12.39 -0.98
CA MET A 1 -30.40 12.04 0.29
C MET A 1 -28.93 12.34 0.11
N GLY A 2 -28.32 13.05 1.05
CA GLY A 2 -26.88 13.32 0.99
C GLY A 2 -26.08 12.02 1.04
N GLU A 3 -24.88 12.07 0.47
CA GLU A 3 -23.89 10.99 0.62
C GLU A 3 -23.56 10.82 2.11
N ARG A 4 -23.60 9.58 2.58
CA ARG A 4 -23.30 9.23 3.97
C ARG A 4 -21.88 8.67 4.01
N THR A 5 -21.00 9.32 4.74
CA THR A 5 -19.59 8.93 4.85
C THR A 5 -19.34 8.26 6.20
N ILE A 6 -18.56 7.19 6.20
CA ILE A 6 -18.18 6.38 7.37
C ILE A 6 -16.68 6.08 7.36
N THR A 7 -15.87 6.93 6.73
CA THR A 7 -14.41 6.84 6.65
C THR A 7 -13.80 6.69 8.05
N GLY A 8 -14.21 7.50 9.03
CA GLY A 8 -13.66 7.42 10.39
C GLY A 8 -13.89 6.06 11.04
N TYR A 9 -15.10 5.52 10.91
CA TYR A 9 -15.44 4.18 11.37
C TYR A 9 -14.64 3.09 10.65
N ALA A 10 -14.67 3.13 9.32
CA ALA A 10 -14.13 2.06 8.48
C ALA A 10 -12.60 1.97 8.60
N THR A 11 -11.91 3.11 8.60
CA THR A 11 -10.45 3.17 8.79
C THR A 11 -10.04 2.73 10.20
N SER A 12 -10.82 3.08 11.23
CA SER A 12 -10.57 2.60 12.60
C SER A 12 -10.75 1.09 12.72
N ALA A 13 -11.80 0.53 12.12
CA ALA A 13 -12.03 -0.91 12.09
C ALA A 13 -10.94 -1.66 11.31
N LEU A 14 -10.44 -1.07 10.22
CA LEU A 14 -9.33 -1.65 9.45
C LEU A 14 -8.05 -1.69 10.27
N LYS A 15 -7.73 -0.57 10.93
CA LYS A 15 -6.60 -0.43 11.84
C LYS A 15 -6.63 -1.46 12.97
N GLU A 16 -7.80 -1.68 13.57
CA GLU A 16 -7.98 -2.70 14.60
C GLU A 16 -7.77 -4.13 14.07
N LYS A 17 -8.16 -4.40 12.81
CA LYS A 17 -7.97 -5.71 12.18
C LYS A 17 -6.51 -6.02 11.83
N LEU A 18 -5.75 -5.01 11.43
CA LEU A 18 -4.34 -5.17 11.05
C LEU A 18 -3.42 -5.15 12.27
N ARG A 19 -3.82 -4.51 13.37
CA ARG A 19 -3.04 -4.42 14.60
C ARG A 19 -2.65 -5.80 15.14
N GLY A 20 -1.35 -6.03 15.32
CA GLY A 20 -0.83 -7.30 15.86
C GLY A 20 -1.07 -8.50 14.95
N LEU A 21 -1.43 -8.29 13.68
CA LEU A 21 -1.63 -9.36 12.71
C LEU A 21 -0.32 -10.15 12.55
N ASN A 22 -0.42 -11.46 12.69
CA ASN A 22 0.68 -12.38 12.44
C ASN A 22 0.80 -12.62 10.94
N LEU A 23 1.89 -12.13 10.36
CA LEU A 23 2.21 -12.25 8.94
C LEU A 23 2.87 -13.60 8.60
N GLY A 24 3.13 -14.43 9.61
CA GLY A 24 3.84 -15.70 9.46
C GLY A 24 5.34 -15.56 9.73
N SER A 25 6.01 -16.70 9.94
CA SER A 25 7.48 -16.77 10.12
C SER A 25 8.05 -15.84 11.21
N GLY A 26 7.25 -15.48 12.21
CA GLY A 26 7.66 -14.59 13.30
C GLY A 26 7.54 -13.09 13.00
N LEU A 27 6.91 -12.71 11.88
CA LEU A 27 6.60 -11.32 11.51
C LEU A 27 5.24 -10.89 12.05
N PHE A 28 5.17 -9.67 12.57
CA PHE A 28 3.96 -9.09 13.12
C PHE A 28 3.79 -7.65 12.68
N VAL A 29 2.56 -7.26 12.39
CA VAL A 29 2.21 -5.85 12.22
C VAL A 29 2.35 -5.13 13.56
N GLU A 30 3.02 -3.98 13.57
CA GLU A 30 3.31 -3.27 14.81
C GLU A 30 2.04 -2.77 15.51
N ASP A 31 2.08 -2.78 16.83
CA ASP A 31 0.99 -2.30 17.68
C ASP A 31 0.87 -0.75 17.68
N ASN A 32 1.98 -0.07 17.38
CA ASN A 32 2.00 1.39 17.28
C ASN A 32 1.55 1.79 15.88
N LEU A 33 0.31 2.30 15.82
CA LEU A 33 -0.36 2.77 14.60
C LEU A 33 0.23 4.08 14.06
N SER A 34 1.53 4.13 13.75
CA SER A 34 2.03 5.04 12.70
C SER A 34 1.52 4.62 11.30
N SER A 35 0.47 3.80 11.24
CA SER A 35 -0.21 3.42 10.02
C SER A 35 -0.87 4.63 9.38
N TRP A 36 -0.40 4.93 8.19
CA TRP A 36 -0.98 5.94 7.33
C TRP A 36 -2.12 5.29 6.56
N VAL A 37 -3.30 5.92 6.62
CA VAL A 37 -4.48 5.49 5.88
C VAL A 37 -5.09 6.72 5.26
N SER A 38 -5.22 6.69 3.93
CA SER A 38 -5.79 7.77 3.13
C SER A 38 -6.97 7.25 2.31
N GLY A 39 -7.84 8.14 1.88
CA GLY A 39 -9.01 7.81 1.07
C GLY A 39 -10.34 8.00 1.78
N GLU A 40 -11.40 7.46 1.19
CA GLU A 40 -12.77 7.66 1.65
C GLU A 40 -13.60 6.38 1.65
N VAL A 41 -14.54 6.31 2.59
CA VAL A 41 -15.57 5.27 2.64
C VAL A 41 -16.93 5.94 2.73
N SER A 42 -17.71 5.82 1.66
CA SER A 42 -19.09 6.29 1.61
C SER A 42 -20.08 5.13 1.53
N ILE A 43 -21.36 5.43 1.73
CA ILE A 43 -22.44 4.46 1.65
C ILE A 43 -23.27 4.77 0.41
N GLY A 44 -23.23 3.83 -0.52
CA GLY A 44 -24.11 3.81 -1.69
C GLY A 44 -25.44 3.13 -1.37
N ASP A 45 -26.52 3.62 -1.98
CA ASP A 45 -27.85 3.02 -1.92
C ASP A 45 -28.26 2.55 -3.32
N ARG A 46 -28.50 1.25 -3.50
CA ARG A 46 -28.96 0.69 -4.80
C ARG A 46 -30.06 -0.33 -4.58
N LYS A 47 -31.22 -0.09 -5.23
CA LYS A 47 -32.41 -0.96 -5.14
C LYS A 47 -32.84 -1.26 -3.69
N GLY A 48 -32.77 -0.25 -2.81
CA GLY A 48 -33.13 -0.38 -1.40
C GLY A 48 -32.13 -1.16 -0.54
N LYS A 49 -30.93 -1.45 -1.06
CA LYS A 49 -29.82 -2.02 -0.30
C LYS A 49 -28.69 -1.01 -0.19
N SER A 50 -28.22 -0.78 1.03
CA SER A 50 -27.04 0.04 1.31
C SER A 50 -25.79 -0.82 1.21
N TYR A 51 -24.70 -0.26 0.69
CA TYR A 51 -23.41 -0.93 0.56
C TYR A 51 -22.27 0.07 0.77
N PRO A 52 -21.15 -0.35 1.38
CA PRO A 52 -19.99 0.49 1.48
C PRO A 52 -19.32 0.62 0.11
N ILE A 53 -18.91 1.83 -0.23
CA ILE A 53 -18.04 2.17 -1.35
C ILE A 53 -16.78 2.71 -0.69
N TYR A 54 -15.63 2.10 -0.97
CA TYR A 54 -14.36 2.52 -0.41
C TYR A 54 -13.30 2.57 -1.50
N SER A 55 -12.44 3.56 -1.38
CA SER A 55 -11.17 3.68 -2.08
C SER A 55 -10.18 4.18 -1.03
N LEU A 56 -9.31 3.27 -0.60
CA LEU A 56 -8.37 3.51 0.49
C LEU A 56 -6.95 3.16 0.03
N GLU A 57 -5.99 3.89 0.58
CA GLU A 57 -4.56 3.58 0.49
C GLU A 57 -4.04 3.40 1.92
N VAL A 58 -3.26 2.35 2.16
CA VAL A 58 -2.86 1.96 3.52
C VAL A 58 -1.38 1.61 3.54
N VAL A 59 -0.63 2.22 4.46
CA VAL A 59 0.75 1.86 4.76
C VAL A 59 0.85 1.51 6.23
N VAL A 60 1.35 0.31 6.54
CA VAL A 60 1.42 -0.19 7.91
C VAL A 60 2.80 -0.78 8.20
N PRO A 61 3.49 -0.35 9.26
CA PRO A 61 4.78 -0.92 9.63
C PRO A 61 4.63 -2.35 10.18
N PHE A 62 5.61 -3.20 9.91
CA PHE A 62 5.74 -4.52 10.49
C PHE A 62 7.15 -4.76 11.00
N SER A 63 7.27 -5.61 12.03
CA SER A 63 8.55 -6.07 12.53
C SER A 63 8.47 -7.50 13.06
N GLY A 64 9.61 -8.18 13.11
CA GLY A 64 9.68 -9.53 13.63
C GLY A 64 11.05 -10.16 13.45
N THR A 65 11.12 -11.46 13.68
CA THR A 65 12.37 -12.20 13.60
C THR A 65 12.21 -13.37 12.64
N VAL A 66 12.96 -13.37 11.55
CA VAL A 66 13.00 -14.44 10.55
C VAL A 66 14.39 -15.09 10.61
N ASN A 67 14.45 -16.40 10.84
CA ASN A 67 15.71 -17.16 10.94
C ASN A 67 16.73 -16.58 11.94
N GLY A 68 16.26 -15.95 13.02
CA GLY A 68 17.11 -15.33 14.05
C GLY A 68 17.60 -13.91 13.71
N ALA A 69 17.30 -13.40 12.51
CA ALA A 69 17.57 -12.01 12.13
C ALA A 69 16.33 -11.14 12.36
N LEU A 70 16.54 -9.92 12.87
CA LEU A 70 15.48 -8.92 13.00
C LEU A 70 15.14 -8.40 11.61
N VAL A 71 13.86 -8.43 11.26
CA VAL A 71 13.34 -7.90 10.00
C VAL A 71 12.33 -6.80 10.33
N LYS A 72 12.46 -5.66 9.66
CA LYS A 72 11.49 -4.55 9.74
C LYS A 72 11.14 -4.04 8.35
N GLY A 73 9.93 -3.55 8.21
CA GLY A 73 9.44 -3.05 6.94
C GLY A 73 8.08 -2.40 7.04
N SER A 74 7.46 -2.20 5.88
CA SER A 74 6.09 -1.73 5.75
C SER A 74 5.32 -2.58 4.75
N VAL A 75 4.04 -2.78 5.04
CA VAL A 75 3.04 -3.29 4.10
C VAL A 75 2.35 -2.09 3.46
N HIS A 76 2.35 -2.00 2.13
CA HIS A 76 1.64 -1.00 1.36
C HIS A 76 0.49 -1.66 0.58
N LEU A 77 -0.68 -1.06 0.69
CA LEU A 77 -1.89 -1.42 -0.05
C LEU A 77 -2.26 -0.21 -0.91
N PRO A 78 -1.81 -0.16 -2.17
CA PRO A 78 -1.96 1.02 -3.02
C PRO A 78 -3.41 1.28 -3.44
N ASP A 79 -4.19 0.22 -3.67
CA ASP A 79 -5.61 0.32 -4.06
C ASP A 79 -6.47 -0.69 -3.29
N LEU A 80 -6.94 -0.27 -2.11
CA LEU A 80 -7.99 -0.97 -1.39
C LEU A 80 -9.37 -0.43 -1.81
N SER A 81 -9.94 -1.09 -2.82
CA SER A 81 -11.28 -0.79 -3.33
C SER A 81 -12.14 -2.05 -3.49
N LEU A 82 -13.46 -1.86 -3.67
CA LEU A 82 -14.40 -2.98 -3.81
C LEU A 82 -14.15 -3.82 -5.06
N GLU A 83 -13.56 -3.22 -6.10
CA GLU A 83 -13.21 -3.90 -7.36
C GLU A 83 -11.93 -4.71 -7.22
N MET A 84 -10.99 -4.23 -6.40
CA MET A 84 -9.67 -4.85 -6.20
C MET A 84 -9.60 -5.83 -5.02
N LEU A 85 -10.70 -6.09 -4.30
CA LEU A 85 -10.67 -7.01 -3.16
C LEU A 85 -10.25 -8.44 -3.49
N ASP A 86 -10.65 -8.92 -4.67
CA ASP A 86 -10.35 -10.29 -5.10
C ASP A 86 -8.89 -10.41 -5.54
N ASP A 87 -8.37 -9.36 -6.19
CA ASP A 87 -7.00 -9.22 -6.71
C ASP A 87 -6.23 -8.11 -5.98
N LEU A 88 -6.25 -8.17 -4.65
CA LEU A 88 -5.67 -7.12 -3.81
C LEU A 88 -4.15 -7.13 -3.93
N GLU A 89 -3.61 -6.03 -4.42
CA GLU A 89 -2.18 -5.75 -4.44
C GLU A 89 -1.67 -5.49 -3.02
N VAL A 90 -0.59 -6.19 -2.66
CA VAL A 90 0.05 -6.09 -1.35
C VAL A 90 1.55 -6.05 -1.55
N ASP A 91 2.13 -4.88 -1.32
CA ASP A 91 3.56 -4.67 -1.41
C ASP A 91 4.19 -4.77 -0.01
N LEU A 92 5.26 -5.54 0.10
CA LEU A 92 6.03 -5.66 1.33
C LEU A 92 7.44 -5.09 1.13
N ASP A 93 7.63 -3.88 1.62
CA ASP A 93 8.91 -3.20 1.63
C ASP A 93 9.70 -3.61 2.87
N VAL A 94 10.82 -4.31 2.69
CA VAL A 94 11.72 -4.68 3.77
C VAL A 94 12.79 -3.60 3.91
N ALA A 95 12.73 -2.83 4.99
CA ALA A 95 13.68 -1.75 5.28
C ALA A 95 14.94 -2.23 6.01
N GLU A 96 14.81 -3.25 6.87
CA GLU A 96 15.91 -3.83 7.63
C GLU A 96 15.81 -5.36 7.60
N GLY A 97 16.93 -6.04 7.32
CA GLY A 97 16.99 -7.50 7.22
C GLY A 97 16.67 -8.02 5.81
N SER A 98 16.50 -9.34 5.69
CA SER A 98 16.09 -9.99 4.46
C SER A 98 15.02 -11.04 4.77
N ALA A 99 13.95 -11.03 4.00
CA ALA A 99 12.91 -12.04 4.02
C ALA A 99 12.86 -12.70 2.65
N ALA A 100 12.90 -14.04 2.62
CA ALA A 100 12.72 -14.79 1.40
C ALA A 100 11.36 -14.47 0.76
N ASP A 101 11.26 -14.52 -0.56
CA ASP A 101 10.02 -14.19 -1.28
C ASP A 101 8.84 -15.09 -0.88
N SER A 102 9.11 -16.33 -0.50
CA SER A 102 8.10 -17.23 0.07
C SER A 102 7.50 -16.72 1.39
N VAL A 103 8.29 -16.03 2.21
CA VAL A 103 7.81 -15.40 3.46
C VAL A 103 6.99 -14.15 3.14
N LYS A 104 7.42 -13.35 2.16
CA LYS A 104 6.68 -12.17 1.69
C LYS A 104 5.32 -12.56 1.12
N GLU A 105 5.25 -13.60 0.30
CA GLU A 105 3.98 -14.07 -0.27
C GLU A 105 3.05 -14.64 0.81
N ALA A 106 3.58 -15.41 1.77
CA ALA A 106 2.78 -15.89 2.90
C ALA A 106 2.24 -14.74 3.77
N ALA A 107 3.05 -13.69 3.97
CA ALA A 107 2.65 -12.47 4.66
C ALA A 107 1.58 -11.70 3.88
N ALA A 108 1.76 -11.52 2.57
CA ALA A 108 0.79 -10.89 1.69
C ALA A 108 -0.57 -11.60 1.78
N GLU A 109 -0.59 -12.93 1.72
CA GLU A 109 -1.85 -13.68 1.81
C GLU A 109 -2.56 -13.49 3.15
N LYS A 110 -1.82 -13.39 4.26
CA LYS A 110 -2.38 -13.07 5.58
C LYS A 110 -2.99 -11.68 5.63
N VAL A 111 -2.35 -10.70 4.99
CA VAL A 111 -2.89 -9.35 4.85
C VAL A 111 -4.17 -9.37 4.01
N ARG A 112 -4.17 -10.05 2.85
CA ARG A 112 -5.36 -10.20 1.99
C ARG A 112 -6.52 -10.83 2.77
N GLU A 113 -6.27 -11.89 3.54
CA GLU A 113 -7.28 -12.54 4.40
C GLU A 113 -7.86 -11.56 5.43
N ALA A 114 -7.00 -10.78 6.12
CA ALA A 114 -7.43 -9.81 7.12
C ALA A 114 -8.26 -8.67 6.50
N VAL A 115 -7.84 -8.16 5.35
CA VAL A 115 -8.54 -7.10 4.61
C VAL A 115 -9.90 -7.58 4.09
N ARG A 116 -9.98 -8.80 3.52
CA ARG A 116 -11.26 -9.41 3.12
C ARG A 116 -12.19 -9.59 4.32
N SER A 117 -11.67 -9.99 5.47
CA SER A 117 -12.43 -10.10 6.73
C SER A 117 -12.97 -8.75 7.20
N TRP A 118 -12.16 -7.69 7.11
CA TRP A 118 -12.59 -6.32 7.36
C TRP A 118 -13.72 -5.90 6.39
N ALA A 119 -13.54 -6.08 5.09
CA ALA A 119 -14.51 -5.65 4.10
C ALA A 119 -15.87 -6.34 4.27
N ASN A 120 -15.87 -7.63 4.60
CA ASN A 120 -17.07 -8.39 4.93
C ASN A 120 -17.75 -7.87 6.20
N SER A 121 -16.95 -7.55 7.23
CA SER A 121 -17.45 -7.00 8.49
C SER A 121 -18.09 -5.62 8.29
N THR A 122 -17.42 -4.74 7.52
CA THR A 122 -17.92 -3.41 7.14
C THR A 122 -19.20 -3.50 6.31
N ARG A 123 -19.24 -4.41 5.33
CA ARG A 123 -20.45 -4.66 4.52
C ARG A 123 -21.63 -5.12 5.38
N LYS A 124 -21.38 -6.01 6.33
CA LYS A 124 -22.41 -6.48 7.28
C LYS A 124 -22.92 -5.34 8.16
N ALA A 125 -22.02 -4.53 8.70
CA ALA A 125 -22.38 -3.38 9.54
C ALA A 125 -23.26 -2.36 8.78
N VAL A 126 -22.91 -2.06 7.52
CA VAL A 126 -23.72 -1.19 6.65
C VAL A 126 -25.08 -1.80 6.31
N GLY A 127 -25.14 -3.12 6.07
CA GLY A 127 -26.38 -3.80 5.71
C GLY A 127 -27.37 -4.00 6.87
N GLU A 128 -26.87 -4.24 8.08
CA GLU A 128 -27.69 -4.64 9.24
C GLU A 128 -27.86 -3.51 10.27
N SER A 129 -26.95 -2.54 10.31
CA SER A 129 -26.82 -1.60 11.44
C SER A 129 -26.54 -0.16 11.00
N LEU A 130 -27.05 0.21 9.82
CA LEU A 130 -26.86 1.54 9.21
C LEU A 130 -27.23 2.70 10.15
N GLU A 131 -28.31 2.55 10.93
CA GLU A 131 -28.80 3.60 11.82
C GLU A 131 -27.90 3.84 13.04
N SER A 132 -27.07 2.87 13.40
CA SER A 132 -26.14 2.95 14.54
C SER A 132 -24.69 3.25 14.14
N LEU A 133 -24.40 3.35 12.83
CA LEU A 133 -23.06 3.67 12.37
C LEU A 133 -22.73 5.14 12.66
N PRO A 134 -21.52 5.43 13.19
CA PRO A 134 -21.08 6.81 13.35
C PRO A 134 -20.76 7.38 11.97
N PHE A 135 -21.61 8.29 11.50
CA PHE A 135 -21.38 9.03 10.27
C PHE A 135 -20.37 10.14 10.51
N ASP A 136 -19.47 10.31 9.54
CA ASP A 136 -18.60 11.48 9.52
C ASP A 136 -19.46 12.74 9.30
N PRO A 137 -19.08 13.89 9.89
CA PRO A 137 -19.75 15.15 9.61
C PRO A 137 -19.74 15.39 8.10
N PRO A 138 -20.82 15.95 7.51
CA PRO A 138 -20.81 16.28 6.10
C PRO A 138 -19.61 17.18 5.85
N SER A 139 -18.70 16.72 4.98
CA SER A 139 -17.52 17.49 4.59
C SER A 139 -18.00 18.84 4.06
N GLN A 140 -17.92 19.87 4.90
CA GLN A 140 -18.19 21.23 4.47
C GLN A 140 -17.03 21.60 3.54
N ALA A 141 -17.35 21.77 2.27
CA ALA A 141 -16.49 22.34 1.23
C ALA A 141 -15.36 21.46 0.65
N ARG A 142 -15.72 20.66 -0.36
CA ARG A 142 -15.17 20.96 -1.70
C ARG A 142 -16.08 22.01 -2.33
N THR A 143 -15.99 23.26 -1.86
CA THR A 143 -16.42 24.37 -2.71
C THR A 143 -15.50 24.31 -3.92
N PRO A 144 -16.02 24.16 -5.15
CA PRO A 144 -15.18 24.43 -6.31
C PRO A 144 -14.60 25.84 -6.11
N ARG A 145 -13.31 25.99 -6.42
CA ARG A 145 -12.54 27.25 -6.35
C ARG A 145 -13.25 28.47 -6.99
N ALA A 146 -14.33 28.25 -7.72
CA ALA A 146 -15.24 29.24 -8.28
C ALA A 146 -15.99 30.10 -7.23
N ALA A 147 -16.11 29.70 -5.97
CA ALA A 147 -16.79 30.51 -4.94
C ALA A 147 -15.94 31.68 -4.39
N ALA A 148 -14.64 31.73 -4.69
CA ALA A 148 -13.77 32.85 -4.32
C ALA A 148 -13.89 34.08 -5.25
N LEU A 149 -14.60 33.97 -6.38
CA LEU A 149 -14.77 35.05 -7.36
C LEU A 149 -16.09 35.84 -7.21
N ILE A 150 -16.92 35.54 -6.21
CA ILE A 150 -18.20 36.24 -5.97
C ILE A 150 -18.18 36.98 -4.61
N SER A 151 -17.02 37.46 -4.19
CA SER A 151 -16.90 38.39 -3.04
C SER A 151 -16.00 39.58 -3.33
N GLU A 152 -15.78 39.90 -4.62
CA GLU A 152 -14.98 41.06 -5.05
C GLU A 152 -15.80 42.28 -5.49
N ASP A 153 -17.14 42.27 -5.40
CA ASP A 153 -17.98 43.38 -5.92
C ASP A 153 -18.61 44.29 -4.84
N GLU A 154 -18.19 44.21 -3.56
CA GLU A 154 -18.78 45.03 -2.49
C GLU A 154 -17.77 45.68 -1.53
N SER A 155 -16.62 46.12 -2.05
CA SER A 155 -15.73 47.05 -1.31
C SER A 155 -15.04 48.05 -2.23
N MET A 156 -15.84 48.81 -2.98
CA MET A 156 -15.44 50.12 -3.47
C MET A 156 -15.83 51.19 -2.44
N SER A 157 -14.91 51.53 -1.53
CA SER A 157 -14.76 52.91 -1.04
C SER A 157 -13.65 53.06 0.01
N ALA A 158 -12.93 54.17 -0.16
CA ALA A 158 -12.14 54.90 0.83
C ALA A 158 -10.67 54.50 1.04
N ALA A 159 -9.84 55.26 0.31
CA ALA A 159 -8.78 56.11 0.84
C ALA A 159 -7.46 55.45 1.31
N GLY A 160 -6.36 56.05 0.83
CA GLY A 160 -5.08 55.96 1.54
C GLY A 160 -3.88 55.94 0.62
N ALA A 161 -3.43 57.11 0.19
CA ALA A 161 -2.09 57.29 -0.35
C ALA A 161 -1.04 56.90 0.71
N ALA A 162 -0.11 56.03 0.34
CA ALA A 162 1.21 55.93 0.94
C ALA A 162 2.18 55.34 -0.09
N GLU A 163 3.29 56.04 -0.28
CA GLU A 163 4.44 55.67 -1.11
C GLU A 163 4.89 54.23 -0.85
N LEU A 164 5.13 53.47 -1.91
CA LEU A 164 5.90 52.23 -1.84
C LEU A 164 7.30 52.51 -2.36
N ASP A 165 8.20 52.44 -1.39
CA ASP A 165 9.65 52.45 -1.50
C ASP A 165 10.13 51.24 -2.33
N ASP A 166 11.17 51.51 -3.08
CA ASP A 166 11.81 50.66 -4.07
C ASP A 166 12.66 49.59 -3.34
N ALA A 167 12.16 48.36 -3.24
CA ALA A 167 12.95 47.24 -2.72
C ALA A 167 12.47 45.87 -3.26
N ALA A 168 13.22 45.37 -4.24
CA ALA A 168 13.53 43.96 -4.48
C ALA A 168 12.36 42.97 -4.46
N ILE A 169 11.67 42.87 -5.59
CA ILE A 169 11.03 41.62 -5.99
C ILE A 169 12.15 40.74 -6.56
N GLU A 170 12.63 39.79 -5.77
CA GLU A 170 13.35 38.64 -6.33
C GLU A 170 12.35 37.86 -7.20
N GLU A 171 12.55 37.95 -8.52
CA GLU A 171 11.90 37.10 -9.51
C GLU A 171 12.18 35.63 -9.14
N LEU A 172 11.18 34.96 -8.59
CA LEU A 172 11.17 33.50 -8.56
C LEU A 172 11.13 33.01 -10.01
N PRO A 173 12.07 32.14 -10.43
CA PRO A 173 12.15 31.68 -11.81
C PRO A 173 10.87 30.94 -12.21
N HIS A 174 10.43 31.19 -13.43
CA HIS A 174 9.22 30.59 -14.01
C HIS A 174 9.44 29.07 -14.15
N PRO A 175 8.42 28.22 -13.89
CA PRO A 175 8.55 26.76 -13.98
C PRO A 175 8.83 26.22 -15.40
N ASP A 176 8.89 27.09 -16.41
CA ASP A 176 9.29 26.74 -17.77
C ASP A 176 10.82 26.81 -18.01
N ASP A 177 11.60 27.40 -17.10
CA ASP A 177 13.07 27.46 -17.19
C ASP A 177 13.79 26.21 -16.63
N LEU A 178 13.03 25.20 -16.16
CA LEU A 178 13.56 23.92 -15.65
C LEU A 178 13.44 22.76 -16.64
N ARG A 179 13.28 23.05 -17.94
CA ARG A 179 13.25 22.04 -19.01
C ARG A 179 14.59 21.91 -19.71
N GLU A 180 15.67 21.66 -18.97
CA GLU A 180 16.94 21.20 -19.57
C GLU A 180 17.85 20.59 -18.49
N ALA A 181 17.46 19.41 -17.99
CA ALA A 181 18.36 18.43 -17.39
C ALA A 181 17.62 17.10 -17.31
N VAL A 182 17.29 16.52 -18.46
CA VAL A 182 17.18 15.06 -18.53
C VAL A 182 18.63 14.61 -18.46
N GLU A 183 19.09 14.24 -17.27
CA GLU A 183 20.34 13.48 -17.13
C GLU A 183 20.14 12.21 -17.95
N GLU A 184 20.77 12.17 -19.12
CA GLU A 184 20.89 10.98 -19.93
C GLU A 184 21.64 9.95 -19.06
N GLU A 185 20.92 9.02 -18.43
CA GLU A 185 21.54 7.89 -17.76
C GLU A 185 22.41 7.16 -18.78
N GLU A 186 23.72 7.24 -18.60
CA GLU A 186 24.68 6.62 -19.51
C GLU A 186 24.42 5.10 -19.53
N PRO A 187 24.34 4.47 -20.71
CA PRO A 187 24.16 3.03 -20.80
C PRO A 187 25.33 2.33 -20.10
N PHE A 188 25.02 1.31 -19.29
CA PHE A 188 26.01 0.48 -18.59
C PHE A 188 27.17 0.11 -19.52
N THR A 189 28.39 0.27 -19.02
CA THR A 189 29.58 -0.12 -19.75
C THR A 189 29.67 -1.65 -19.86
N GLU A 190 30.34 -2.15 -20.90
CA GLU A 190 30.50 -3.60 -21.14
C GLU A 190 31.20 -4.30 -19.96
N GLU A 191 32.06 -3.59 -19.23
CA GLU A 191 32.71 -4.08 -18.00
C GLU A 191 31.71 -4.22 -16.82
N GLU A 192 30.79 -3.27 -16.64
CA GLU A 192 29.77 -3.35 -15.58
C GLU A 192 28.77 -4.47 -15.85
N VAL A 193 28.39 -4.68 -17.11
CA VAL A 193 27.52 -5.81 -17.50
C VAL A 193 28.21 -7.14 -17.23
N GLN A 194 29.51 -7.25 -17.54
CA GLN A 194 30.28 -8.46 -17.27
C GLN A 194 30.39 -8.74 -15.77
N GLN A 195 30.60 -7.70 -14.96
CA GLN A 195 30.68 -7.82 -13.51
C GLN A 195 29.35 -8.25 -12.89
N LEU A 196 28.23 -7.72 -13.38
CA LEU A 196 26.89 -8.15 -12.97
C LEU A 196 26.64 -9.64 -13.28
N TYR A 197 27.13 -10.12 -14.43
CA TYR A 197 27.04 -11.53 -14.81
C TYR A 197 27.88 -12.45 -13.91
N ASP A 198 29.08 -12.02 -13.55
CA ASP A 198 29.97 -12.80 -12.69
C ASP A 198 29.42 -12.86 -11.25
N ASP A 199 28.89 -11.76 -10.72
CA ASP A 199 28.23 -11.71 -9.42
C ASP A 199 26.98 -12.60 -9.38
N ALA A 200 26.14 -12.54 -10.41
CA ALA A 200 24.95 -13.40 -10.51
C ALA A 200 25.34 -14.89 -10.58
N ARG A 201 26.43 -15.22 -11.29
CA ARG A 201 26.92 -16.59 -11.40
C ARG A 201 27.52 -17.10 -10.09
N GLN A 202 28.24 -16.25 -9.36
CA GLN A 202 28.80 -16.61 -8.07
C GLN A 202 27.68 -16.86 -7.04
N ALA A 203 26.68 -15.98 -6.98
CA ALA A 203 25.53 -16.14 -6.10
C ALA A 203 24.77 -17.46 -6.37
N LEU A 204 24.62 -17.84 -7.64
CA LEU A 204 24.02 -19.13 -8.02
C LEU A 204 24.87 -20.33 -7.62
N SER A 205 26.20 -20.20 -7.67
CA SER A 205 27.10 -21.28 -7.26
C SER A 205 27.16 -21.47 -5.74
N GLU A 206 26.90 -20.42 -4.96
CA GLU A 206 26.85 -20.48 -3.50
C GLU A 206 25.50 -21.02 -2.98
N THR A 207 24.43 -20.92 -3.77
CA THR A 207 23.10 -21.45 -3.40
C THR A 207 22.89 -22.90 -3.79
N VAL A 208 23.71 -23.43 -4.70
CA VAL A 208 23.63 -24.83 -5.15
C VAL A 208 24.78 -25.62 -4.53
N ASP A 209 24.61 -26.01 -3.26
CA ASP A 209 25.44 -27.06 -2.65
C ASP A 209 25.15 -28.37 -3.42
N GLY A 210 26.11 -28.80 -4.24
CA GLY A 210 25.97 -29.95 -5.14
C GLY A 210 25.65 -31.28 -4.43
N GLU A 211 25.82 -31.36 -3.10
CA GLU A 211 25.47 -32.53 -2.29
C GLU A 211 23.94 -32.70 -2.09
N ASP A 212 23.15 -31.62 -2.17
CA ASP A 212 21.70 -31.68 -1.90
C ASP A 212 20.87 -32.06 -3.15
N LEU A 213 21.41 -31.81 -4.35
CA LEU A 213 20.76 -32.19 -5.61
C LEU A 213 20.87 -33.70 -5.90
N GLU A 214 22.00 -34.35 -5.61
CA GLU A 214 22.14 -35.79 -5.81
C GLU A 214 21.20 -36.60 -4.90
N GLY A 215 20.94 -36.11 -3.67
CA GLY A 215 19.95 -36.68 -2.76
C GLY A 215 18.52 -36.63 -3.31
N GLN A 216 18.11 -35.48 -3.86
CA GLN A 216 16.77 -35.29 -4.42
C GLN A 216 16.54 -36.14 -5.69
N TYR A 217 17.57 -36.35 -6.52
CA TYR A 217 17.46 -37.25 -7.68
C TYR A 217 17.36 -38.74 -7.28
N ALA A 218 18.05 -39.16 -6.22
CA ALA A 218 17.95 -40.53 -5.71
C ALA A 218 16.55 -40.83 -5.12
N GLU A 219 15.93 -39.85 -4.48
CA GLU A 219 14.59 -39.98 -3.89
C GLU A 219 13.49 -40.07 -4.97
N LEU A 220 13.58 -39.26 -6.03
CA LEU A 220 12.67 -39.31 -7.19
C LEU A 220 12.78 -40.62 -7.98
N GLY A 221 13.98 -41.19 -8.10
CA GLY A 221 14.18 -42.50 -8.74
C GLY A 221 13.57 -43.65 -7.94
N SER A 222 13.58 -43.57 -6.61
CA SER A 222 13.03 -44.59 -5.72
C SER A 222 11.50 -44.58 -5.69
N SER A 223 10.89 -43.39 -5.77
CA SER A 223 9.42 -43.23 -5.73
C SER A 223 8.73 -43.77 -7.00
N ASN A 224 9.35 -43.62 -8.16
CA ASN A 224 8.81 -44.16 -9.42
C ASN A 224 8.92 -45.69 -9.56
N LEU A 225 9.84 -46.33 -8.83
CA LEU A 225 9.97 -47.79 -8.83
C LEU A 225 8.90 -48.45 -7.94
N ALA A 226 8.51 -47.79 -6.84
CA ALA A 226 7.47 -48.29 -5.93
C ALA A 226 6.07 -48.23 -6.56
N ALA A 227 5.80 -47.24 -7.41
CA ALA A 227 4.49 -47.09 -8.07
C ALA A 227 4.20 -48.17 -9.14
N ASN A 228 5.20 -48.87 -9.64
CA ASN A 228 5.02 -49.89 -10.70
C ASN A 228 4.92 -51.34 -10.19
N LEU A 229 5.02 -51.57 -8.87
CA LEU A 229 4.96 -52.91 -8.28
C LEU A 229 3.61 -53.22 -7.60
N ASP A 230 2.67 -52.27 -7.57
CA ASP A 230 1.35 -52.43 -6.94
C ASP A 230 0.21 -52.66 -7.96
N GLU A 231 0.52 -52.79 -9.25
CA GLU A 231 -0.44 -53.08 -10.33
C GLU A 231 -0.18 -54.43 -11.06
N SER A 232 0.46 -55.42 -10.41
CA SER A 232 0.68 -56.76 -11.00
C SER A 232 0.13 -57.89 -10.14
#